data_AF-A0A926M450-F1
#
_entry.id   AF-A0A926M450-F1
#
_cell.length_a   1.000
_cell.length_b   1.000
_cell.length_c   1.000
_cell.angle_alpha   90.00
_cell.angle_beta   90.00
_cell.angle_gamma   90.00
#
_symmetry.space_group_name_H-M   'P 1'
#
loop_
_entity.id
_entity.type
_entity.pdbx_description
1 polymer ?
#
loop_
_entity_poly.entity_id
_entity_poly.type
_entity_poly.pdbx_seq_one_letter_code
_entity_poly.pdbx_strand_id
1 'polypeptide(L)'
;MPVNKEQLEEIEALRSEKTETARVTAPELEAVLYQPIEVLDHGFVRVIDYMGDDSSVVQSARVSYGKGTKKISNDKGLIKYLMRHRHST
;
A
#
# COMPACT_ATOMS: atom_id res chain seq x y z
N MET A 1 -19.34 -0.77 -16.18
CA MET A 1 -20.03 0.52 -16.32
C MET A 1 -19.08 1.59 -15.81
N PRO A 2 -18.99 2.76 -16.47
CA PRO A 2 -18.24 3.90 -15.93
C PRO A 2 -18.79 4.27 -14.54
N VAL A 3 -17.92 4.78 -13.67
CA VAL A 3 -18.32 5.21 -12.33
C VAL A 3 -19.37 6.30 -12.46
N ASN A 4 -20.55 6.09 -11.88
CA ASN A 4 -21.65 7.04 -11.99
C ASN A 4 -21.41 8.25 -11.07
N LYS A 5 -22.18 9.33 -11.26
CA LYS A 5 -22.01 10.56 -10.47
C LYS A 5 -22.19 10.34 -8.97
N GLU A 6 -23.18 9.54 -8.58
CA GLU A 6 -23.47 9.21 -7.18
C GLU A 6 -22.28 8.50 -6.52
N GLN A 7 -21.64 7.57 -7.22
CA GLN A 7 -20.45 6.85 -6.75
C GLN A 7 -19.24 7.77 -6.61
N LEU A 8 -19.08 8.77 -7.49
CA LEU A 8 -18.01 9.76 -7.38
C LEU A 8 -18.20 10.65 -6.15
N GLU A 9 -19.43 11.09 -5.89
CA GLU A 9 -19.77 11.87 -4.70
C GLU A 9 -19.53 11.07 -3.41
N GLU A 10 -19.90 9.79 -3.40
CA GLU A 10 -19.62 8.88 -2.28
C GLU A 10 -18.11 8.72 -2.04
N ILE A 11 -17.32 8.58 -3.12
CA ILE A 11 -15.85 8.49 -3.05
C ILE A 11 -15.25 9.77 -2.49
N GLU A 12 -15.71 10.94 -2.92
CA GLU A 12 -15.22 12.22 -2.41
C GLU A 12 -15.53 12.38 -0.92
N ALA A 13 -16.73 12.00 -0.49
CA ALA A 13 -17.11 11.97 0.92
C ALA A 13 -16.16 11.07 1.73
N LEU A 14 -15.93 9.83 1.27
CA LEU A 14 -15.00 8.90 1.92
C LEU A 14 -13.56 9.42 1.98
N ARG A 15 -13.08 10.10 0.93
CA ARG A 15 -11.72 10.68 0.90
C ARG A 15 -11.57 11.93 1.75
N SER A 16 -12.67 12.59 2.10
CA SER A 16 -12.66 13.75 2.98
C SER A 16 -12.44 13.37 4.45
N GLU A 17 -12.85 12.17 4.84
CA GLU A 17 -12.66 11.62 6.18
C GLU A 17 -11.25 11.04 6.34
N LYS A 18 -10.37 11.77 7.04
CA LYS A 18 -9.02 11.30 7.35
C LYS A 18 -8.95 10.78 8.78
N THR A 19 -8.34 9.61 8.96
CA THR A 19 -8.11 9.01 10.26
C THR A 19 -6.61 8.93 10.55
N GLU A 20 -6.23 9.26 11.79
CA GLU A 20 -4.87 9.03 12.26
C GLU A 20 -4.72 7.61 12.79
N THR A 21 -3.58 6.97 12.51
CA THR A 21 -3.32 5.60 12.96
C THR A 21 -1.88 5.45 13.43
N ALA A 22 -1.66 4.58 14.42
CA ALA A 22 -0.32 4.18 14.87
C ALA A 22 0.34 3.14 13.94
N ARG A 23 -0.41 2.59 12.98
CA ARG A 23 0.08 1.63 11.98
C ARG A 23 1.04 2.32 11.00
N VAL A 24 1.92 1.55 10.38
CA VAL A 24 2.72 2.04 9.27
C VAL A 24 1.82 2.25 8.05
N THR A 25 1.95 3.41 7.40
CA THR A 25 1.19 3.80 6.22
C THR A 25 2.11 4.00 5.03
N ALA A 26 1.59 3.78 3.82
CA ALA A 26 2.30 3.99 2.57
C ALA A 26 1.78 5.28 1.92
N PRO A 27 2.56 6.38 1.90
CA PRO A 27 2.07 7.69 1.45
C PRO A 27 1.51 7.70 0.02
N GLU A 28 2.11 6.90 -0.86
CA GLU A 28 1.67 6.77 -2.25
C GLU A 28 0.33 6.04 -2.36
N LEU A 29 0.05 5.06 -1.50
CA LEU A 29 -1.24 4.38 -1.44
C LEU A 29 -2.32 5.24 -0.80
N GLU A 30 -1.99 5.99 0.26
CA GLU A 30 -2.91 6.98 0.87
C GLU A 30 -3.39 7.99 -0.16
N ALA A 31 -2.49 8.44 -1.05
CA ALA A 31 -2.83 9.42 -2.07
C ALA A 31 -3.87 8.90 -3.09
N VAL A 32 -3.92 7.59 -3.34
CA VAL A 32 -4.83 6.95 -4.33
C VAL A 32 -5.96 6.15 -3.69
N LEU A 33 -6.07 6.15 -2.36
CA LEU A 33 -7.11 5.43 -1.64
C LEU A 33 -8.50 5.88 -2.11
N TYR A 34 -9.36 4.91 -2.41
CA TYR A 34 -10.69 5.09 -2.99
C TYR A 34 -10.75 5.76 -4.37
N GLN A 35 -9.62 6.10 -4.99
CA GLN A 35 -9.63 6.66 -6.33
C GLN A 35 -9.88 5.56 -7.37
N PRO A 36 -10.92 5.67 -8.21
CA PRO A 36 -11.13 4.73 -9.30
C PRO A 36 -10.15 5.02 -10.43
N ILE A 37 -9.53 3.97 -10.94
CA ILE A 37 -8.67 3.99 -12.13
C ILE A 37 -9.43 3.23 -13.21
N GLU A 38 -9.87 3.92 -14.26
CA GLU A 38 -10.60 3.30 -15.37
C GLU A 38 -9.72 2.29 -16.12
N VAL A 39 -10.31 1.15 -16.47
CA VAL A 39 -9.63 0.04 -17.15
C VAL A 39 -10.56 -0.53 -18.22
N LEU A 40 -10.08 -0.57 -19.46
CA LEU A 40 -10.87 -0.94 -20.65
C LEU A 40 -12.10 -0.04 -20.81
N ASP A 41 -13.14 -0.55 -21.46
CA ASP A 41 -14.32 0.25 -21.86
C ASP A 41 -15.32 0.43 -20.71
N HIS A 42 -15.34 -0.50 -19.75
CA HIS A 42 -16.39 -0.60 -18.74
C HIS A 42 -15.87 -1.00 -17.35
N GLY A 43 -14.56 -1.15 -17.17
CA GLY A 43 -13.96 -1.56 -15.90
C GLY A 43 -13.31 -0.40 -15.17
N PHE A 44 -13.06 -0.61 -13.88
CA PHE A 44 -12.14 0.21 -13.10
C PHE A 44 -11.50 -0.64 -11.99
N VAL A 45 -10.37 -0.19 -11.48
CA VAL A 45 -9.70 -0.74 -10.29
C VAL A 45 -9.60 0.36 -9.25
N ARG A 46 -9.79 0.01 -7.98
CA ARG A 46 -9.74 0.95 -6.87
C ARG A 46 -9.12 0.29 -5.65
N VAL A 47 -8.26 1.02 -4.94
CA VAL A 47 -7.73 0.60 -3.64
C VAL A 47 -8.79 0.89 -2.58
N ILE A 48 -9.21 -0.16 -1.87
CA ILE A 48 -10.20 -0.06 -0.78
C ILE A 48 -9.49 0.02 0.58
N ASP A 49 -8.44 -0.78 0.75
CA ASP A 49 -7.67 -0.84 1.98
C ASP A 49 -6.28 -1.43 1.69
N TYR A 50 -5.35 -1.22 2.60
CA TYR A 50 -4.04 -1.85 2.59
C TYR A 50 -3.48 -1.98 4.01
N MET A 51 -2.52 -2.89 4.21
CA MET A 51 -1.86 -3.06 5.50
C MET A 51 -0.36 -3.21 5.33
N GLY A 52 0.38 -2.31 5.96
CA GLY A 52 1.84 -2.31 5.94
C GLY A 52 2.43 -1.70 4.67
N ASP A 53 3.75 -1.77 4.60
CA ASP A 53 4.60 -1.19 3.57
C ASP A 53 5.86 -2.04 3.37
N ASP A 54 6.83 -1.57 2.56
CA ASP A 54 8.11 -2.25 2.36
C ASP A 54 8.87 -2.54 3.67
N SER A 55 8.74 -1.65 4.67
CA SER A 55 9.37 -1.85 5.98
C SER A 55 8.78 -3.04 6.74
N SER A 56 7.49 -3.30 6.54
CA SER A 56 6.77 -4.44 7.13
C SER A 56 7.31 -5.77 6.58
N VAL A 57 7.60 -5.84 5.27
CA VAL A 57 8.24 -7.02 4.64
C VAL A 57 9.62 -7.28 5.24
N VAL A 58 10.43 -6.22 5.36
CA VAL A 58 11.79 -6.30 5.91
C VAL A 58 11.78 -6.74 7.37
N GLN A 59 10.83 -6.22 8.16
CA GLN A 59 10.66 -6.59 9.56
C GLN A 59 10.29 -8.08 9.69
N SER A 60 9.35 -8.57 8.88
CA SER A 60 8.96 -9.99 8.86
C SER A 60 10.11 -10.92 8.46
N ALA A 61 10.95 -10.51 7.52
CA ALA A 61 12.11 -11.31 7.12
C ALA A 61 13.23 -11.35 8.17
N ARG A 62 13.27 -10.36 9.10
CA ARG A 62 14.36 -10.17 10.07
C ARG A 62 13.97 -10.48 11.51
N VAL A 63 12.98 -11.35 11.74
CA VAL A 63 12.35 -11.67 13.04
C VAL A 63 13.32 -11.90 14.24
N SER A 64 14.61 -12.11 14.02
CA SER A 64 15.62 -12.30 15.07
C SER A 64 16.37 -11.04 15.55
N TYR A 65 16.28 -9.90 14.87
CA TYR A 65 16.98 -8.67 15.29
C TYR A 65 16.02 -7.48 15.15
N GLY A 66 15.54 -6.95 16.28
CA GLY A 66 14.65 -5.79 16.33
C GLY A 66 15.20 -4.56 15.59
N LYS A 67 14.45 -3.44 15.60
CA LYS A 67 14.79 -2.15 14.97
C LYS A 67 16.19 -1.65 15.40
N GLY A 68 17.25 -2.10 14.72
CA GLY A 68 18.64 -1.90 15.14
C GLY A 68 19.55 -1.54 13.96
N THR A 69 19.74 -0.22 13.77
CA THR A 69 20.81 0.46 13.02
C THR A 69 21.11 -0.04 11.60
N LYS A 70 20.19 0.12 10.62
CA LYS A 70 20.53 -0.17 9.20
C LYS A 70 19.98 0.88 8.23
N LYS A 71 20.80 1.23 7.23
CA LYS A 71 20.52 2.21 6.17
C LYS A 71 19.48 1.67 5.18
N ILE A 72 18.62 2.55 4.65
CA ILE A 72 17.58 2.27 3.62
C ILE A 72 18.12 1.45 2.43
N SER A 73 19.39 1.69 2.03
CA SER A 73 20.06 0.92 0.97
C SER A 73 20.09 -0.60 1.22
N ASN A 74 20.12 -1.04 2.47
CA ASN A 74 20.15 -2.45 2.85
C ASN A 74 18.77 -3.12 2.70
N ASP A 75 17.70 -2.35 2.86
CA ASP A 75 16.32 -2.86 2.86
C ASP A 75 15.86 -3.20 1.44
N LYS A 76 16.12 -2.31 0.48
CA LYS A 76 15.91 -2.59 -0.95
C LYS A 76 16.71 -3.81 -1.43
N GLY A 77 17.94 -3.97 -0.92
CA GLY A 77 18.77 -5.14 -1.21
C GLY A 77 18.15 -6.44 -0.70
N LEU A 78 17.62 -6.41 0.53
CA LEU A 78 16.94 -7.56 1.12
C LEU A 78 15.66 -7.93 0.36
N ILE A 79 14.78 -6.97 0.05
CA ILE A 79 13.56 -7.25 -0.73
C ILE A 79 13.91 -7.91 -2.06
N LYS A 80 14.88 -7.36 -2.80
CA LYS A 80 15.36 -7.96 -4.06
C LYS A 80 15.90 -9.38 -3.87
N TYR A 81 16.62 -9.63 -2.77
CA TYR A 81 17.13 -10.96 -2.46
C TYR A 81 15.98 -11.95 -2.21
N LEU A 82 14.99 -11.56 -1.39
CA LEU A 82 13.81 -12.39 -1.09
C LEU A 82 13.05 -12.74 -2.36
N MET A 83 12.77 -11.75 -3.22
CA MET A 83 12.10 -11.95 -4.50
C MET A 83 12.89 -12.91 -5.43
N ARG A 84 14.22 -12.74 -5.55
CA ARG A 84 15.07 -13.58 -6.41
C ARG A 84 15.05 -15.05 -5.97
N HIS A 85 14.97 -15.30 -4.67
CA HIS A 85 14.99 -16.64 -4.10
C HIS A 85 13.59 -17.18 -3.77
N ARG A 86 12.53 -16.47 -4.20
CA ARG A 86 11.13 -16.85 -3.97
C ARG A 86 10.80 -17.09 -2.48
N HIS A 87 11.41 -16.30 -1.60
CA HIS A 87 11.02 -16.24 -0.20
C HIS A 87 9.78 -15.33 -0.08
N SER A 88 8.60 -15.94 -0.02
CA SER A 88 7.30 -15.24 -0.11
C SER A 88 6.42 -15.41 1.13
N THR A 89 7.02 -15.78 2.27
CA THR A 89 6.36 -15.91 3.57
C THR A 89 6.35 -14.60 4.33
#